data_AF-A0A7X2MHB2-F1
#
_entry.id   AF-A0A7X2MHB2-F1
#
_cell.length_a   1.000
_cell.length_b   1.000
_cell.length_c   1.000
_cell.angle_alpha   90.00
_cell.angle_beta   90.00
_cell.angle_gamma   90.00
#
_symmetry.space_group_name_H-M   'P 1'
#
loop_
_entity.id
_entity.type
_entity.pdbx_description
1 polymer ?
#
loop_
_entity_poly.entity_id
_entity_poly.type
_entity_poly.pdbx_seq_one_letter_code
_entity_poly.pdbx_strand_id
1 'polypeptide(L)'
;NPFKCKSIGREPIAHPPGKARVAMPGGCAIGSRPIDLHLKGLELLGAKIEQHNGYIDVHTDGRLVGANIYLDFPSVGATQNIMMAATLAKGTTIIENVAREPEIVDLANVLNKMGAKVYGAGTEKIKIIGVESLHGTEHAIIQDRIEAGTFMVASALTKGNVLIKEAIAEHNIPLISKLEEMGVKVIEENEGIRIIGPEKLKPTTVKTLPHPGFPTDMQPQISILQLAAGGTSILTETVFENRFMHLEE
;
A
#
# COMPACT_ATOMS: atom_id res chain seq x y z
N ASN A 1 22.94 1.43 -4.64
CA ASN A 1 22.36 0.31 -3.87
C ASN A 1 20.91 0.64 -3.51
N PRO A 2 19.91 0.13 -4.25
CA PRO A 2 18.58 0.73 -4.31
C PRO A 2 17.64 0.18 -3.23
N PHE A 3 17.93 0.48 -1.96
CA PHE A 3 16.97 0.27 -0.88
C PHE A 3 16.44 1.63 -0.43
N LYS A 4 15.52 2.20 -1.23
CA LYS A 4 14.84 3.50 -1.00
C LYS A 4 13.54 3.38 -0.20
N CYS A 5 13.19 2.19 0.30
CA CYS A 5 12.13 2.02 1.31
C CYS A 5 12.70 2.31 2.71
N LYS A 6 13.21 3.53 2.90
CA LYS A 6 13.63 4.09 4.18
C LYS A 6 12.73 5.29 4.50
N SER A 7 11.42 5.08 4.47
CA SER A 7 10.52 5.96 5.22
C SER A 7 10.56 5.53 6.69
N ILE A 8 10.03 6.37 7.58
CA ILE A 8 10.15 6.38 9.06
C ILE A 8 9.87 5.04 9.81
N GLY A 9 9.56 3.94 9.12
CA GLY A 9 9.16 2.65 9.67
C GLY A 9 10.25 1.73 10.27
N ARG A 10 11.45 2.22 10.61
CA ARG A 10 12.44 1.35 11.30
C ARG A 10 12.31 1.30 12.82
N GLU A 11 11.65 2.29 13.44
CA GLU A 11 11.55 2.36 14.90
C GLU A 11 10.15 2.87 15.26
N PRO A 12 9.27 2.04 15.85
CA PRO A 12 8.02 2.52 16.42
C PRO A 12 8.37 3.51 17.54
N ILE A 13 8.02 4.80 17.38
CA ILE A 13 8.23 5.88 18.39
C ILE A 13 7.27 5.70 19.59
N ALA A 14 6.77 4.49 19.78
CA ALA A 14 5.57 4.20 20.54
C ALA A 14 5.85 4.01 22.04
N HIS A 15 7.12 4.05 22.50
CA HIS A 15 7.47 3.84 23.91
C HIS A 15 8.28 5.01 24.51
N PRO A 16 7.89 5.56 25.69
CA PRO A 16 8.64 6.61 26.36
C PRO A 16 9.95 6.13 27.03
N PRO A 17 11.00 6.98 27.05
CA PRO A 17 11.15 8.17 26.22
C PRO A 17 11.35 7.76 24.75
N GLY A 18 10.40 8.15 23.90
CA GLY A 18 10.38 7.79 22.49
C GLY A 18 11.22 8.81 21.74
N LYS A 19 12.33 8.36 21.17
CA LYS A 19 13.17 9.14 20.25
C LYS A 19 13.45 8.27 19.04
N ALA A 20 13.19 8.81 17.85
CA ALA A 20 13.66 8.20 16.60
C ALA A 20 14.36 9.26 15.77
N ARG A 21 15.46 8.84 15.13
CA ARG A 21 16.18 9.62 14.15
C ARG A 21 16.11 8.92 12.81
N VAL A 22 15.52 9.58 11.82
CA VAL A 22 15.35 9.03 10.47
C VAL A 22 16.04 9.95 9.46
N ALA A 23 16.83 9.38 8.56
CA ALA A 23 17.41 10.16 7.46
C ALA A 23 16.31 10.60 6.49
N MET A 24 16.38 11.83 6.00
CA MET A 24 15.46 12.32 4.97
C MET A 24 15.53 11.42 3.73
N PRO A 25 14.40 10.93 3.22
CA PRO A 25 14.40 10.21 1.96
C PRO A 25 14.86 11.15 0.84
N GLY A 26 15.83 10.69 0.05
CA GLY A 26 16.27 11.40 -1.14
C GLY A 26 15.24 11.31 -2.28
N GLY A 27 15.53 11.98 -3.40
CA GLY A 27 14.67 11.93 -4.59
C GLY A 27 14.47 10.50 -5.13
N CYS A 28 13.25 10.17 -5.54
CA CYS A 28 12.91 8.89 -6.18
C CYS A 28 12.84 9.08 -7.71
N ALA A 29 13.27 8.07 -8.48
CA ALA A 29 13.30 8.16 -9.94
C ALA A 29 11.89 8.22 -10.55
N ILE A 30 10.90 7.61 -9.88
CA ILE A 30 9.52 7.53 -10.36
C ILE A 30 8.64 8.71 -9.91
N GLY A 31 9.15 9.62 -9.08
CA GLY A 31 8.35 10.74 -8.58
C GLY A 31 8.84 11.37 -7.27
N SER A 32 8.22 12.49 -6.90
CA SER A 32 8.47 13.11 -5.60
C SER A 32 7.76 12.31 -4.50
N ARG A 33 8.42 12.07 -3.37
CA ARG A 33 7.85 11.31 -2.24
C ARG A 33 7.95 12.12 -0.96
N PRO A 34 7.08 13.14 -0.80
CA PRO A 34 7.07 13.93 0.40
C PRO A 34 6.63 13.07 1.59
N ILE A 35 7.19 13.37 2.75
CA ILE A 35 6.92 12.68 4.02
C ILE A 35 6.13 13.56 5.00
N ASP A 36 5.72 14.73 4.53
CA ASP A 36 4.90 15.72 5.21
C ASP A 36 3.69 15.11 5.90
N LEU A 37 2.97 14.21 5.22
CA LEU A 37 1.80 13.52 5.79
C LEU A 37 2.15 12.66 7.01
N HIS A 38 3.33 12.05 7.02
CA HIS A 38 3.79 11.27 8.17
C HIS A 38 4.12 12.19 9.35
N LEU A 39 4.85 13.28 9.08
CA LEU A 39 5.30 14.23 10.10
C LEU A 39 4.09 14.94 10.73
N LYS A 40 3.18 15.47 9.91
CA LYS A 40 1.93 16.11 10.34
C LYS A 40 1.08 15.18 11.20
N GLY A 41 0.99 13.90 10.82
CA GLY A 41 0.28 12.89 11.61
C GLY A 41 0.91 12.63 12.98
N LEU A 42 2.24 12.56 13.06
CA LEU A 42 2.96 12.37 14.32
C LEU A 42 2.91 13.61 15.22
N GLU A 43 2.98 14.82 14.67
CA GLU A 43 2.81 16.08 15.41
C GLU A 43 1.43 16.16 16.06
N LEU A 44 0.38 15.76 15.33
CA LEU A 44 -0.98 15.70 15.88
C LEU A 44 -1.12 14.70 17.04
N LEU A 45 -0.27 13.67 17.08
CA LEU A 45 -0.18 12.74 18.21
C LEU A 45 0.68 13.28 19.37
N GLY A 46 1.18 14.52 19.28
CA GLY A 46 2.00 15.15 20.31
C GLY A 46 3.50 14.86 20.20
N ALA A 47 3.98 14.38 19.04
CA ALA A 47 5.41 14.30 18.77
C ALA A 47 5.97 15.69 18.42
N LYS A 48 7.20 15.98 18.86
CA LYS A 48 7.99 17.13 18.42
C LYS A 48 8.94 16.68 17.32
N ILE A 49 8.98 17.46 16.25
CA ILE A 49 9.78 17.14 15.06
C ILE A 49 10.80 18.25 14.85
N GLU A 50 12.06 17.85 14.75
CA GLU A 50 13.19 18.74 14.48
C GLU A 50 13.92 18.24 13.24
N GLN A 51 14.27 19.15 12.33
CA GLN A 51 14.95 18.81 11.09
C GLN A 51 16.31 19.49 11.04
N HIS A 52 17.37 18.68 11.05
CA HIS A 52 18.75 19.17 11.06
C HIS A 52 19.65 18.27 10.21
N ASN A 53 20.53 18.87 9.40
CA ASN A 53 21.58 18.18 8.64
C ASN A 53 21.11 16.96 7.80
N GLY A 54 19.91 17.04 7.21
CA GLY A 54 19.34 15.94 6.41
C GLY A 54 18.75 14.78 7.23
N TYR A 55 18.60 14.96 8.54
CA TYR A 55 17.92 14.04 9.45
C TYR A 55 16.65 14.67 10.02
N ILE A 56 15.74 13.80 10.41
CA ILE A 56 14.52 14.12 11.12
C ILE A 56 14.63 13.47 12.49
N ASP A 57 14.62 14.29 13.52
CA ASP A 57 14.54 13.88 14.90
C ASP A 57 13.09 14.01 15.36
N VAL A 58 12.50 12.88 15.75
CA VAL A 58 11.16 12.84 16.31
C VAL A 58 11.28 12.43 17.77
N HIS A 59 10.77 13.26 18.68
CA HIS A 59 10.83 13.01 20.11
C HIS A 59 9.52 13.36 20.80
N THR A 60 9.27 12.74 21.95
CA THR A 60 8.14 13.09 22.82
C THR A 60 8.59 13.08 24.28
N ASP A 61 8.08 14.04 25.07
CA ASP A 61 8.38 14.18 26.49
C ASP A 61 7.62 13.16 27.36
N GLY A 62 6.76 12.34 26.75
CA GLY A 62 5.92 11.35 27.43
C GLY A 62 5.36 10.31 26.45
N ARG A 63 4.13 9.86 26.67
CA ARG A 63 3.41 9.08 25.67
C ARG A 63 2.78 10.02 24.64
N LEU A 64 2.74 9.57 23.39
CA LEU A 64 1.87 10.15 22.38
C LEU A 64 0.42 10.18 22.88
N VAL A 65 -0.39 11.10 22.37
CA VAL A 65 -1.80 11.26 22.74
C VAL A 65 -2.66 11.06 21.50
N GLY A 66 -3.76 10.33 21.64
CA GLY A 66 -4.67 10.09 20.54
C GLY A 66 -5.31 11.38 20.01
N ALA A 67 -5.48 11.44 18.68
CA ALA A 67 -6.00 12.62 17.99
C ALA A 67 -6.91 12.23 16.82
N ASN A 68 -7.67 13.20 16.30
CA ASN A 68 -8.40 13.06 15.03
C ASN A 68 -7.51 13.62 13.92
N ILE A 69 -7.15 12.77 12.96
CA ILE A 69 -6.21 13.06 11.89
C ILE A 69 -6.94 12.88 10.56
N TYR A 70 -6.96 13.93 9.75
CA TYR A 70 -7.43 13.85 8.37
C TYR A 70 -6.22 13.87 7.44
N LEU A 71 -6.08 12.86 6.58
CA LEU A 71 -5.01 12.80 5.59
C LEU A 71 -5.44 13.50 4.30
N ASP A 72 -4.62 14.42 3.80
CA ASP A 72 -4.92 15.15 2.56
C ASP A 72 -4.85 14.22 1.32
N PHE A 73 -4.11 13.12 1.43
CA PHE A 73 -4.03 12.04 0.45
C PHE A 73 -3.94 10.69 1.19
N PRO A 74 -4.60 9.62 0.71
CA PRO A 74 -4.56 8.28 1.32
C PRO A 74 -3.20 7.59 1.13
N SER A 75 -2.17 8.12 1.78
CA SER A 75 -0.80 7.60 1.72
C SER A 75 -0.70 6.30 2.51
N VAL A 76 -0.29 5.22 1.82
CA VAL A 76 -0.03 3.90 2.42
C VAL A 76 0.94 4.02 3.59
N GLY A 77 2.11 4.64 3.34
CA GLY A 77 3.14 4.75 4.37
C GLY A 77 2.73 5.63 5.55
N ALA A 78 2.00 6.74 5.31
CA ALA A 78 1.55 7.62 6.39
C ALA A 78 0.54 6.90 7.27
N THR A 79 -0.41 6.20 6.65
CA THR A 79 -1.42 5.37 7.34
C THR A 79 -0.74 4.32 8.23
N GLN A 80 0.23 3.57 7.70
CA GLN A 80 0.98 2.55 8.46
C GLN A 80 1.70 3.15 9.66
N ASN A 81 2.45 4.24 9.47
CA ASN A 81 3.24 4.86 10.54
C ASN A 81 2.36 5.41 11.65
N ILE A 82 1.32 6.16 11.30
CA ILE A 82 0.40 6.76 12.28
C ILE A 82 -0.37 5.66 13.01
N MET A 83 -0.81 4.61 12.31
CA MET A 83 -1.49 3.46 12.91
C MET A 83 -0.60 2.75 13.94
N MET A 84 0.67 2.47 13.60
CA MET A 84 1.62 1.86 14.54
C MET A 84 1.87 2.77 15.74
N ALA A 85 2.11 4.06 15.53
CA ALA A 85 2.34 5.02 16.61
C ALA A 85 1.12 5.15 17.55
N ALA A 86 -0.09 5.12 16.99
CA ALA A 86 -1.34 5.22 17.73
C ALA A 86 -1.62 4.00 18.63
N THR A 87 -1.03 2.83 18.35
CA THR A 87 -1.29 1.62 19.15
C THR A 87 -0.88 1.75 20.62
N LEU A 88 0.17 2.52 20.94
CA LEU A 88 0.63 2.77 22.32
C LEU A 88 0.39 4.21 22.77
N ALA A 89 -0.30 5.02 21.96
CA ALA A 89 -0.67 6.38 22.34
C ALA A 89 -1.73 6.36 23.47
N LYS A 90 -1.79 7.41 24.28
CA LYS A 90 -2.83 7.55 25.30
C LYS A 90 -4.13 8.03 24.66
N GLY A 91 -5.18 7.23 24.74
CA GLY A 91 -6.53 7.61 24.31
C GLY A 91 -6.94 6.96 22.99
N THR A 92 -7.80 7.63 22.23
CA THR A 92 -8.32 7.15 20.94
C THR A 92 -7.80 8.02 19.81
N THR A 93 -7.25 7.39 18.78
CA THR A 93 -6.89 8.03 17.52
C THR A 93 -7.91 7.65 16.46
N ILE A 94 -8.32 8.63 15.67
CA ILE A 94 -9.15 8.43 14.49
C ILE A 94 -8.37 8.98 13.30
N ILE A 95 -8.19 8.15 12.27
CA ILE A 95 -7.57 8.55 11.02
C ILE A 95 -8.63 8.48 9.92
N GLU A 96 -8.85 9.58 9.22
CA GLU A 96 -9.80 9.72 8.11
C GLU A 96 -9.05 9.90 6.79
N ASN A 97 -9.67 9.44 5.70
CA ASN A 97 -9.08 9.37 4.36
C ASN A 97 -7.81 8.50 4.33
N VAL A 98 -7.89 7.33 4.99
CA VAL A 98 -6.76 6.39 5.07
C VAL A 98 -6.56 5.60 3.78
N ALA A 99 -5.34 5.08 3.62
CA ALA A 99 -5.04 4.02 2.67
C ALA A 99 -5.86 2.75 2.99
N ARG A 100 -6.38 2.09 1.95
CA ARG A 100 -7.33 0.96 2.04
C ARG A 100 -6.75 -0.35 1.53
N GLU A 101 -5.49 -0.32 1.14
CA GLU A 101 -4.74 -1.41 0.57
C GLU A 101 -4.79 -2.67 1.47
N PRO A 102 -4.79 -3.89 0.90
CA PRO A 102 -4.77 -5.14 1.67
C PRO A 102 -3.64 -5.21 2.69
N GLU A 103 -2.49 -4.58 2.38
CA GLU A 103 -1.34 -4.49 3.27
C GLU A 103 -1.63 -3.66 4.55
N ILE A 104 -2.57 -2.71 4.50
CA ILE A 104 -3.06 -1.96 5.68
C ILE A 104 -3.92 -2.86 6.57
N VAL A 105 -4.78 -3.68 5.94
CA VAL A 105 -5.63 -4.65 6.64
C VAL A 105 -4.76 -5.69 7.35
N ASP A 106 -3.72 -6.19 6.66
CA ASP A 106 -2.80 -7.17 7.23
C ASP A 106 -2.01 -6.61 8.43
N LEU A 107 -1.52 -5.36 8.30
CA LEU A 107 -0.86 -4.68 9.40
C LEU A 107 -1.80 -4.49 10.60
N ALA A 108 -3.07 -4.13 10.38
CA ALA A 108 -4.05 -4.04 11.46
C ALA A 108 -4.30 -5.40 12.12
N ASN A 109 -4.35 -6.48 11.34
CA ASN A 109 -4.54 -7.83 11.83
C ASN A 109 -3.37 -8.31 12.71
N VAL A 110 -2.12 -8.08 12.30
CA VAL A 110 -0.97 -8.43 13.14
C VAL A 110 -0.92 -7.57 14.41
N LEU A 111 -1.18 -6.26 14.33
CA LEU A 111 -1.23 -5.39 15.50
C LEU A 111 -2.31 -5.84 16.50
N ASN A 112 -3.50 -6.21 16.02
CA ASN A 112 -4.57 -6.75 16.86
C ASN A 112 -4.18 -8.09 17.50
N LYS A 113 -3.50 -8.99 16.76
CA LYS A 113 -2.93 -10.23 17.35
C LYS A 113 -1.89 -9.95 18.42
N MET A 114 -1.15 -8.83 18.33
CA MET A 114 -0.21 -8.37 19.35
C MET A 114 -0.89 -7.69 20.56
N GLY A 115 -2.22 -7.57 20.57
CA GLY A 115 -3.00 -6.96 21.66
C GLY A 115 -3.41 -5.50 21.41
N ALA A 116 -3.16 -4.95 20.23
CA ALA A 116 -3.68 -3.62 19.86
C ALA A 116 -5.21 -3.65 19.68
N LYS A 117 -5.81 -2.46 19.60
CA LYS A 117 -7.24 -2.28 19.35
C LYS A 117 -7.44 -1.38 18.13
N VAL A 118 -7.28 -1.96 16.95
CA VAL A 118 -7.40 -1.31 15.63
C VAL A 118 -8.68 -1.78 14.95
N TYR A 119 -9.52 -0.83 14.52
CA TYR A 119 -10.81 -1.09 13.88
C TYR A 119 -10.95 -0.28 12.59
N GLY A 120 -11.64 -0.84 11.59
CA GLY A 120 -11.98 -0.14 10.35
C GLY A 120 -10.90 -0.18 9.26
N ALA A 121 -9.85 -1.00 9.40
CA ALA A 121 -8.88 -1.21 8.32
C ALA A 121 -9.57 -1.77 7.06
N GLY A 122 -9.21 -1.24 5.89
CA GLY A 122 -9.88 -1.51 4.61
C GLY A 122 -11.05 -0.55 4.29
N THR A 123 -11.49 0.24 5.26
CA THR A 123 -12.44 1.35 5.08
C THR A 123 -11.73 2.70 5.02
N GLU A 124 -12.45 3.78 4.72
CA GLU A 124 -11.89 5.14 4.66
C GLU A 124 -11.52 5.73 6.03
N LYS A 125 -11.84 5.02 7.13
CA LYS A 125 -11.65 5.49 8.51
C LYS A 125 -11.12 4.38 9.41
N ILE A 126 -9.97 4.63 10.05
CA ILE A 126 -9.39 3.72 11.04
C ILE A 126 -9.52 4.34 12.43
N LYS A 127 -10.03 3.54 13.38
CA LYS A 127 -10.07 3.89 14.80
C LYS A 127 -9.09 3.02 15.56
N ILE A 128 -8.18 3.66 16.29
CA ILE A 128 -7.21 2.99 17.15
C ILE A 128 -7.45 3.41 18.60
N ILE A 129 -7.61 2.44 19.49
CA ILE A 129 -7.63 2.68 20.94
C ILE A 129 -6.28 2.25 21.48
N GLY A 130 -5.51 3.19 22.00
CA GLY A 130 -4.17 2.88 22.48
C GLY A 130 -4.17 1.99 23.73
N VAL A 131 -3.14 1.16 23.82
CA VAL A 131 -2.94 0.17 24.89
C VAL A 131 -1.61 0.40 25.60
N GLU A 132 -1.46 -0.21 26.77
CA GLU A 132 -0.26 -0.04 27.61
C GLU A 132 0.98 -0.73 27.04
N SER A 133 0.79 -1.89 26.41
CA SER A 133 1.86 -2.71 25.85
C SER A 133 1.31 -3.63 24.77
N LEU A 134 2.19 -4.07 23.89
CA LEU A 134 1.95 -5.13 22.90
C LEU A 134 2.77 -6.36 23.29
N HIS A 135 2.36 -7.53 22.81
CA HIS A 135 3.10 -8.78 22.98
C HIS A 135 3.52 -9.37 21.63
N GLY A 136 4.49 -10.30 21.65
CA GLY A 136 4.86 -11.06 20.47
C GLY A 136 3.72 -11.92 19.96
N THR A 137 3.69 -12.18 18.65
CA THR A 137 2.73 -13.07 17.99
C THR A 137 3.39 -13.73 16.79
N GLU A 138 2.81 -14.86 16.36
CA GLU A 138 3.05 -15.42 15.03
C GLU A 138 1.95 -14.94 14.07
N HIS A 139 2.35 -14.64 12.83
CA HIS A 139 1.44 -14.15 11.81
C HIS A 139 1.96 -14.55 10.42
N ALA A 140 1.11 -15.21 9.63
CA ALA A 140 1.40 -15.52 8.23
C ALA A 140 1.10 -14.29 7.37
N ILE A 141 2.09 -13.83 6.59
CA ILE A 141 1.98 -12.66 5.72
C ILE A 141 1.00 -12.97 4.58
N ILE A 142 0.18 -11.99 4.19
CA ILE A 142 -0.68 -12.11 3.01
C ILE A 142 0.12 -12.39 1.74
N GLN A 143 -0.50 -13.05 0.78
CA GLN A 143 0.10 -13.26 -0.53
C GLN A 143 0.41 -11.91 -1.23
N ASP A 144 1.54 -11.84 -1.92
CA ASP A 144 1.89 -10.71 -2.78
C ASP A 144 0.95 -10.65 -4.00
N ARG A 145 0.00 -9.72 -3.94
CA ARG A 145 -0.97 -9.49 -5.03
C ARG A 145 -0.32 -8.93 -6.31
N ILE A 146 0.83 -8.26 -6.22
CA ILE A 146 1.54 -7.72 -7.39
C ILE A 146 2.30 -8.84 -8.10
N GLU A 147 2.90 -9.75 -7.35
CA GLU A 147 3.46 -10.99 -7.88
C GLU A 147 2.37 -11.83 -8.56
N ALA A 148 1.28 -12.12 -7.85
CA ALA A 148 0.14 -12.84 -8.40
C ALA A 148 -0.38 -12.19 -9.69
N GLY A 149 -0.62 -10.88 -9.66
CA GLY A 149 -1.05 -10.10 -10.82
C GLY A 149 -0.06 -10.14 -11.98
N THR A 150 1.24 -10.17 -11.72
CA THR A 150 2.27 -10.31 -12.76
C THR A 150 2.17 -11.66 -13.47
N PHE A 151 1.93 -12.75 -12.74
CA PHE A 151 1.67 -14.05 -13.35
C PHE A 151 0.32 -14.11 -14.10
N MET A 152 -0.72 -13.42 -13.61
CA MET A 152 -1.97 -13.29 -14.36
C MET A 152 -1.75 -12.63 -15.72
N VAL A 153 -1.00 -11.53 -15.72
CA VAL A 153 -0.62 -10.80 -16.93
C VAL A 153 0.21 -11.68 -17.89
N ALA A 154 1.20 -12.40 -17.36
CA ALA A 154 2.03 -13.30 -18.16
C ALA A 154 1.21 -14.42 -18.81
N SER A 155 0.27 -15.03 -18.08
CA SER A 155 -0.64 -16.06 -18.63
C SER A 155 -1.52 -15.49 -19.73
N ALA A 156 -2.09 -14.30 -19.52
CA ALA A 156 -2.92 -13.61 -20.50
C ALA A 156 -2.15 -13.31 -21.80
N LEU A 157 -0.92 -12.81 -21.69
CA LEU A 157 -0.07 -12.43 -22.82
C LEU A 157 0.36 -13.65 -23.64
N THR A 158 0.73 -14.75 -22.97
CA THR A 158 1.26 -15.96 -23.60
C THR A 158 0.16 -16.91 -24.12
N LYS A 159 -1.11 -16.52 -24.01
CA LYS A 159 -2.27 -17.39 -24.32
C LYS A 159 -2.27 -18.68 -23.49
N GLY A 160 -1.74 -18.58 -22.27
CA GLY A 160 -1.58 -19.70 -21.36
C GLY A 160 -2.87 -20.12 -20.66
N ASN A 161 -2.77 -21.19 -19.87
CA ASN A 161 -3.77 -21.61 -18.89
C ASN A 161 -3.02 -21.91 -17.59
N VAL A 162 -2.96 -20.91 -16.71
CA VAL A 162 -2.16 -20.95 -15.48
C VAL A 162 -3.08 -20.82 -14.28
N LEU A 163 -2.88 -21.68 -13.28
CA LEU A 163 -3.47 -21.54 -11.95
C LEU A 163 -2.45 -20.83 -11.06
N ILE A 164 -2.79 -19.62 -10.60
CA ILE A 164 -2.04 -18.91 -9.56
C ILE A 164 -2.58 -19.39 -8.22
N LYS A 165 -1.80 -20.24 -7.55
CA LYS A 165 -2.19 -20.85 -6.27
C LYS A 165 -2.33 -19.80 -5.18
N GLU A 166 -3.31 -20.00 -4.30
CA GLU A 166 -3.58 -19.16 -3.12
C GLU A 166 -3.86 -17.68 -3.45
N ALA A 167 -4.12 -17.38 -4.73
CA ALA A 167 -4.45 -16.04 -5.15
C ALA A 167 -5.81 -15.60 -4.63
N ILE A 168 -5.83 -14.42 -4.02
CA ILE A 168 -7.03 -13.82 -3.43
C ILE A 168 -7.65 -12.88 -4.47
N ALA A 169 -8.86 -13.19 -4.91
CA ALA A 169 -9.53 -12.44 -5.98
C ALA A 169 -9.88 -11.02 -5.51
N GLU A 170 -10.28 -10.88 -4.25
CA GLU A 170 -10.65 -9.62 -3.62
C GLU A 170 -9.51 -8.60 -3.62
N HIS A 171 -8.26 -9.05 -3.54
CA HIS A 171 -7.08 -8.18 -3.61
C HIS A 171 -6.76 -7.70 -5.03
N ASN A 172 -7.31 -8.39 -6.04
CA ASN A 172 -7.00 -8.21 -7.46
C ASN A 172 -8.20 -7.76 -8.30
N ILE A 173 -9.33 -7.43 -7.69
CA ILE A 173 -10.58 -7.00 -8.38
C ILE A 173 -10.35 -6.07 -9.58
N PRO A 174 -9.65 -4.92 -9.44
CA PRO A 174 -9.51 -3.99 -10.56
C PRO A 174 -8.62 -4.55 -11.69
N LEU A 175 -7.64 -5.40 -11.37
CA LEU A 175 -6.82 -6.08 -12.36
C LEU A 175 -7.66 -7.14 -13.10
N ILE A 176 -8.36 -7.99 -12.36
CA ILE A 176 -9.24 -9.04 -12.90
C ILE A 176 -10.27 -8.42 -13.85
N SER A 177 -10.94 -7.35 -13.41
CA SER A 177 -11.92 -6.62 -14.23
C SER A 177 -11.33 -6.14 -15.56
N LYS A 178 -10.08 -5.64 -15.56
CA LYS A 178 -9.41 -5.21 -16.80
C LYS A 178 -8.95 -6.37 -17.66
N LEU A 179 -8.49 -7.47 -17.08
CA LEU A 179 -8.16 -8.68 -17.82
C LEU A 179 -9.42 -9.24 -18.52
N GLU A 180 -10.55 -9.28 -17.83
CA GLU A 180 -11.83 -9.71 -18.42
C GLU A 180 -12.30 -8.79 -19.55
N GLU A 181 -12.15 -7.46 -19.40
CA GLU A 181 -12.43 -6.47 -20.46
C GLU A 181 -11.58 -6.74 -21.72
N MET A 182 -10.30 -7.11 -21.52
CA MET A 182 -9.37 -7.51 -22.58
C MET A 182 -9.69 -8.89 -23.20
N GLY A 183 -10.67 -9.62 -22.64
CA GLY A 183 -11.13 -10.92 -23.12
C GLY A 183 -10.44 -12.12 -22.46
N VAL A 184 -9.63 -11.90 -21.43
CA VAL A 184 -9.02 -12.97 -20.63
C VAL A 184 -10.10 -13.66 -19.81
N LYS A 185 -10.08 -14.99 -19.77
CA LYS A 185 -11.00 -15.76 -18.93
C LYS A 185 -10.36 -15.96 -17.55
N VAL A 186 -10.99 -15.41 -16.53
CA VAL A 186 -10.60 -15.54 -15.12
C VAL A 186 -11.59 -16.48 -14.45
N ILE A 187 -11.10 -17.49 -13.73
CA ILE A 187 -11.92 -18.47 -13.02
C ILE A 187 -11.37 -18.58 -11.60
N GLU A 188 -12.21 -18.29 -10.62
CA GLU A 188 -11.90 -18.56 -9.22
C GLU A 188 -12.12 -20.04 -8.92
N GLU A 189 -11.09 -20.70 -8.40
CA GLU A 189 -11.07 -22.09 -8.01
C GLU A 189 -10.71 -22.20 -6.52
N ASN A 190 -11.03 -23.34 -5.89
CA ASN A 190 -10.71 -23.54 -4.47
C ASN A 190 -9.22 -23.39 -4.13
N GLU A 191 -8.34 -23.64 -5.10
CA GLU A 191 -6.88 -23.58 -4.92
C GLU A 191 -6.27 -22.22 -5.33
N GLY A 192 -7.06 -21.27 -5.84
CA GLY A 192 -6.58 -19.97 -6.30
C GLY A 192 -7.30 -19.47 -7.55
N ILE A 193 -6.60 -18.72 -8.40
CA ILE A 193 -7.21 -18.08 -9.58
C ILE A 193 -6.60 -18.64 -10.85
N ARG A 194 -7.45 -19.20 -11.71
CA ARG A 194 -7.05 -19.66 -13.05
C ARG A 194 -7.23 -18.56 -14.07
N ILE A 195 -6.17 -18.34 -14.85
CA ILE A 195 -6.12 -17.35 -15.93
C ILE A 195 -5.88 -18.05 -17.25
N ILE A 196 -6.81 -17.87 -18.17
CA ILE A 196 -6.76 -18.41 -19.52
C ILE A 196 -6.70 -17.25 -20.51
N GLY A 197 -5.56 -17.12 -21.19
CA GLY A 197 -5.32 -16.06 -22.17
C GLY A 197 -6.14 -16.23 -23.46
N PRO A 198 -6.65 -15.15 -24.06
CA PRO A 198 -7.46 -15.23 -25.26
C PRO A 198 -6.59 -15.35 -26.52
N GLU A 199 -7.21 -15.78 -27.63
CA GLU A 199 -6.53 -15.76 -28.93
C GLU A 199 -6.15 -14.36 -29.41
N LYS A 200 -6.95 -13.36 -29.05
CA LYS A 200 -6.73 -11.94 -29.36
C LYS A 200 -7.13 -11.10 -28.16
N LEU A 201 -6.20 -10.27 -27.69
CA LEU A 201 -6.46 -9.29 -26.65
C LEU A 201 -7.22 -8.09 -27.22
N LYS A 202 -8.25 -7.63 -26.50
CA LYS A 202 -8.98 -6.41 -26.81
C LYS A 202 -8.29 -5.20 -26.15
N PRO A 203 -8.32 -4.02 -26.78
CA PRO A 203 -7.78 -2.81 -26.14
C PRO A 203 -8.61 -2.43 -24.91
N THR A 204 -7.98 -1.74 -23.97
CA THR A 204 -8.65 -1.26 -22.76
C THR A 204 -8.13 0.10 -22.33
N THR A 205 -8.94 0.82 -21.54
CA THR A 205 -8.54 2.05 -20.86
C THR A 205 -8.28 1.76 -19.38
N VAL A 206 -7.08 2.07 -18.91
CA VAL A 206 -6.67 1.90 -17.51
C VAL A 206 -6.28 3.25 -16.93
N LYS A 207 -6.78 3.52 -15.72
CA LYS A 207 -6.39 4.67 -14.92
C LYS A 207 -6.00 4.18 -13.53
N THR A 208 -4.77 4.44 -13.12
CA THR A 208 -4.29 4.08 -11.79
C THR A 208 -4.97 4.94 -10.74
N LEU A 209 -5.32 4.37 -9.59
CA LEU A 209 -5.94 5.09 -8.48
C LEU A 209 -5.55 4.39 -7.15
N PRO A 210 -5.63 5.08 -6.00
CA PRO A 210 -5.53 4.43 -4.69
C PRO A 210 -6.54 3.27 -4.55
N HIS A 211 -6.22 2.25 -3.74
CA HIS A 211 -7.10 1.10 -3.55
C HIS A 211 -8.50 1.56 -3.06
N PRO A 212 -9.62 1.03 -3.61
CA PRO A 212 -9.77 -0.17 -4.46
C PRO A 212 -9.61 0.05 -5.98
N GLY A 213 -9.09 1.21 -6.40
CA GLY A 213 -8.79 1.48 -7.81
C GLY A 213 -7.63 0.66 -8.37
N PHE A 214 -7.36 0.80 -9.68
CA PHE A 214 -6.31 0.02 -10.35
C PHE A 214 -4.92 0.35 -9.76
N PRO A 215 -4.17 -0.66 -9.28
CA PRO A 215 -2.92 -0.40 -8.58
C PRO A 215 -1.86 0.10 -9.56
N THR A 216 -1.24 1.23 -9.24
CA THR A 216 -0.08 1.77 -10.00
C THR A 216 1.07 0.76 -10.08
N ASP A 217 1.18 -0.17 -9.12
CA ASP A 217 2.20 -1.23 -9.15
C ASP A 217 2.00 -2.30 -10.23
N MET A 218 0.80 -2.35 -10.83
CA MET A 218 0.50 -3.18 -12.00
C MET A 218 0.54 -2.40 -13.32
N GLN A 219 0.79 -1.08 -13.27
CA GLN A 219 0.78 -0.21 -14.46
C GLN A 219 1.81 -0.66 -15.53
N PRO A 220 3.07 -1.00 -15.18
CA PRO A 220 4.02 -1.50 -16.18
C PRO A 220 3.63 -2.83 -16.81
N GLN A 221 3.04 -3.74 -16.03
CA GLN A 221 2.69 -5.07 -16.49
C GLN A 221 1.47 -5.01 -17.43
N ILE A 222 0.45 -4.22 -17.09
CA ILE A 222 -0.74 -4.07 -17.94
C ILE A 222 -0.42 -3.32 -19.25
N SER A 223 0.57 -2.42 -19.26
CA SER A 223 0.97 -1.72 -20.48
C SER A 223 1.48 -2.68 -21.55
N ILE A 224 2.19 -3.75 -21.15
CA ILE A 224 2.64 -4.82 -22.05
C ILE A 224 1.45 -5.54 -22.71
N LEU A 225 0.40 -5.85 -21.93
CA LEU A 225 -0.83 -6.42 -22.50
C LEU A 225 -1.54 -5.46 -23.44
N GLN A 226 -1.58 -4.17 -23.09
CA GLN A 226 -2.19 -3.13 -23.92
C GLN A 226 -1.46 -2.97 -25.26
N LEU A 227 -0.12 -3.15 -25.30
CA LEU A 227 0.67 -3.16 -26.53
C LEU A 227 0.38 -4.38 -27.42
N ALA A 228 0.07 -5.52 -26.81
CA ALA A 228 -0.28 -6.75 -27.55
C ALA A 228 -1.75 -6.77 -28.03
N ALA A 229 -2.57 -5.81 -27.61
CA ALA A 229 -3.99 -5.74 -27.94
C ALA A 229 -4.26 -5.21 -29.35
N GLY A 230 -5.29 -5.73 -30.01
CA GLY A 230 -5.71 -5.29 -31.34
C GLY A 230 -6.53 -4.01 -31.29
N GLY A 231 -5.89 -2.85 -31.13
CA GLY A 231 -6.54 -1.54 -31.19
C GLY A 231 -5.83 -0.46 -30.38
N THR A 232 -6.54 0.61 -30.05
CA THR A 232 -6.00 1.72 -29.24
C THR A 232 -6.35 1.55 -27.77
N SER A 233 -5.33 1.33 -26.94
CA SER A 233 -5.44 1.31 -25.48
C SER A 233 -5.02 2.66 -24.89
N ILE A 234 -5.56 3.02 -23.72
CA ILE A 234 -5.22 4.26 -23.01
C ILE A 234 -4.73 3.90 -21.61
N LEU A 235 -3.61 4.48 -21.18
CA LEU A 235 -3.07 4.32 -19.84
C LEU A 235 -2.84 5.68 -19.19
N THR A 236 -3.47 5.91 -18.05
CA THR A 236 -3.34 7.15 -17.27
C THR A 236 -2.77 6.84 -15.89
N GLU A 237 -1.55 7.30 -15.64
CA GLU A 237 -0.90 7.24 -14.33
C GLU A 237 -1.23 8.52 -13.54
N THR A 238 -1.70 8.38 -12.30
CA THR A 238 -2.09 9.51 -11.44
C THR A 238 -1.46 9.47 -10.05
N VAL A 239 -0.76 8.38 -9.70
CA VAL A 239 -0.13 8.20 -8.40
C VAL A 239 1.32 8.67 -8.43
N PHE A 240 2.03 8.44 -9.54
CA PHE A 240 3.45 8.80 -9.69
C PHE A 240 3.70 9.61 -10.96
N GLU A 241 4.48 10.69 -10.87
CA GLU A 241 4.65 11.62 -12.00
C GLU A 241 5.49 11.01 -13.14
N ASN A 242 6.47 10.15 -12.81
CA ASN A 242 7.47 9.64 -13.76
C ASN A 242 7.50 8.11 -13.81
N ARG A 243 6.34 7.44 -13.93
CA ARG A 243 6.26 5.96 -13.93
C ARG A 243 6.34 5.30 -15.31
N PHE A 244 6.47 6.07 -16.40
CA PHE A 244 6.50 5.55 -17.77
C PHE A 244 7.90 5.19 -18.32
N MET A 245 8.95 5.19 -17.50
CA MET A 245 10.33 4.93 -17.96
C MET A 245 10.50 3.59 -18.70
N HIS A 246 9.72 2.57 -18.38
CA HIS A 246 9.74 1.25 -19.05
C HIS A 246 9.21 1.28 -20.49
N LEU A 247 8.57 2.37 -20.93
CA LEU A 247 8.15 2.54 -22.32
C LEU A 247 9.25 3.13 -23.22
N GLU A 248 10.36 3.59 -22.62
CA GLU A 248 11.53 4.04 -23.37
C GLU A 248 12.43 2.87 -23.83
N GLU A 249 12.26 1.70 -23.23
CA GLU A 249 12.99 0.45 -23.56
C GLU A 249 12.39 -0.27 -24.77
#